data_AF-A0A2K1EQB8-F1
#
_entry.id   AF-A0A2K1EQB8-F1
#
_cell.length_a   1.000
_cell.length_b   1.000
_cell.length_c   1.000
_cell.angle_alpha   90.00
_cell.angle_beta   90.00
_cell.angle_gamma   90.00
#
_symmetry.space_group_name_H-M   'P 1'
#
loop_
_entity.id
_entity.type
_entity.pdbx_description
1 polymer ?
#
loop_
_entity_poly.entity_id
_entity_poly.type
_entity_poly.pdbx_seq_one_letter_code
_entity_poly.pdbx_strand_id
1 'polypeptide(L)'
;MYWVSTQHTTVTADELTTFEHTFGLTLPPPYIAFLTRYGPGTYCGLLMIERPDPQLLQSYADYELWTHDDNCPITAQQLGECVVIGSSIDGDFLAIHPQVEGLLWLPRHSEIITTKTLDVQVPFTETLEHILRDEFGKMEPFPRYFEPLSPDKAATFLLFNPPDTTEAYNPAHPNEQALDFTPASIQALAQRFKQHFASNLWIENEHICMAFLQTLGGYVRFNYAYGREVAIIYEPKAIALRDEILAFLQKEHCQVVE
;
A
#
# COMPACT_ATOMS: atom_id res chain seq x y z
N MET A 1 -14.26 -0.21 1.85
CA MET A 1 -12.90 -0.60 1.46
C MET A 1 -12.96 -1.65 0.36
N TYR A 2 -12.28 -1.41 -0.76
CA TYR A 2 -12.08 -2.40 -1.83
C TYR A 2 -11.04 -3.44 -1.41
N TRP A 3 -11.21 -4.68 -1.84
CA TRP A 3 -10.31 -5.78 -1.49
C TRP A 3 -9.64 -6.32 -2.74
N VAL A 4 -8.32 -6.14 -2.82
CA VAL A 4 -7.54 -6.34 -4.05
C VAL A 4 -7.47 -7.80 -4.48
N SER A 5 -7.36 -8.72 -3.53
CA SER A 5 -7.27 -10.16 -3.79
C SER A 5 -8.17 -10.90 -2.81
N THR A 6 -8.91 -11.89 -3.32
CA THR A 6 -9.63 -12.83 -2.44
C THR A 6 -8.69 -13.90 -1.87
N GLN A 7 -7.47 -14.01 -2.41
CA GLN A 7 -6.43 -14.88 -1.87
C GLN A 7 -5.71 -14.15 -0.73
N HIS A 8 -5.81 -14.71 0.46
CA HIS A 8 -5.20 -14.16 1.66
C HIS A 8 -5.07 -15.25 2.72
N THR A 9 -4.15 -15.03 3.65
CA THR A 9 -4.00 -15.87 4.84
C THR A 9 -4.54 -15.10 6.03
N THR A 10 -5.64 -15.56 6.62
CA THR A 10 -6.15 -15.00 7.87
C THR A 10 -5.30 -15.46 9.05
N VAL A 11 -5.42 -14.75 10.17
CA VAL A 11 -4.86 -15.17 11.46
C VAL A 11 -5.97 -15.81 12.26
N THR A 12 -5.73 -16.97 12.86
CA THR A 12 -6.79 -17.64 13.62
C THR A 12 -6.98 -16.99 14.99
N ALA A 13 -8.20 -17.04 15.53
CA ALA A 13 -8.45 -16.55 16.89
C ALA A 13 -7.60 -17.30 17.93
N ASP A 14 -7.43 -18.61 17.76
CA ASP A 14 -6.61 -19.44 18.67
C ASP A 14 -5.13 -19.03 18.66
N GLU A 15 -4.58 -18.67 17.50
CA GLU A 15 -3.22 -18.12 17.37
C GLU A 15 -3.06 -16.83 18.18
N LEU A 16 -4.02 -15.91 18.07
CA LEU A 16 -4.00 -14.64 18.80
C LEU A 16 -4.23 -14.81 20.30
N THR A 17 -5.13 -15.70 20.73
CA THR A 17 -5.31 -16.03 22.15
C THR A 17 -4.08 -16.71 22.74
N THR A 18 -3.42 -17.58 21.97
CA THR A 18 -2.15 -18.19 22.40
C THR A 18 -1.06 -17.13 22.54
N PHE A 19 -1.01 -16.16 21.63
CA PHE A 19 -0.11 -15.01 21.72
C PHE A 19 -0.35 -14.20 23.00
N GLU A 20 -1.60 -13.79 23.25
CA GLU A 20 -1.98 -13.05 24.46
C GLU A 20 -1.57 -13.77 25.75
N HIS A 21 -1.82 -15.09 25.83
CA HIS A 21 -1.42 -15.90 26.99
C HIS A 21 0.10 -16.01 27.13
N THR A 22 0.82 -16.16 26.02
CA THR A 22 2.28 -16.32 26.02
C THR A 22 3.00 -15.05 26.49
N PHE A 23 2.51 -13.89 26.07
CA PHE A 23 3.13 -12.59 26.36
C PHE A 23 2.43 -11.82 27.49
N GLY A 24 1.38 -12.38 28.09
CA GLY A 24 0.70 -11.81 29.25
C GLY A 24 0.05 -10.45 28.97
N LEU A 25 -0.49 -10.26 27.76
CA LEU A 25 -1.08 -9.00 27.31
C LEU A 25 -2.43 -9.22 26.62
N THR A 26 -3.18 -8.14 26.47
CA THR A 26 -4.44 -8.14 25.70
C THR A 26 -4.26 -7.34 24.43
N LEU A 27 -4.54 -7.96 23.28
CA LEU A 27 -4.54 -7.30 21.98
C LEU A 27 -5.85 -6.51 21.82
N PRO A 28 -5.84 -5.37 21.10
CA PRO A 28 -7.06 -4.63 20.85
C PRO A 28 -8.11 -5.46 20.09
N PRO A 29 -9.37 -5.55 20.57
CA PRO A 29 -10.40 -6.34 19.90
C PRO A 29 -10.65 -5.95 18.42
N PRO A 30 -10.66 -4.66 18.03
CA PRO A 30 -10.79 -4.30 16.62
C PRO A 30 -9.65 -4.83 15.75
N TYR A 31 -8.42 -4.85 16.27
CA TYR A 31 -7.24 -5.39 15.58
C TYR A 31 -7.32 -6.91 15.41
N ILE A 32 -7.72 -7.64 16.47
CA ILE A 32 -7.99 -9.09 16.40
C ILE A 32 -9.04 -9.37 15.32
N ALA A 33 -10.15 -8.63 15.34
CA ALA A 33 -11.23 -8.78 14.35
C ALA A 33 -10.75 -8.48 12.93
N PHE A 34 -9.87 -7.49 12.76
CA PHE A 34 -9.27 -7.17 11.47
C PHE A 34 -8.40 -8.33 10.96
N LEU A 35 -7.45 -8.82 11.74
CA LEU A 35 -6.55 -9.92 11.35
C LEU A 35 -7.29 -11.23 11.10
N THR A 36 -8.33 -11.51 11.89
CA THR A 36 -9.14 -12.72 11.72
C THR A 36 -9.93 -12.68 10.41
N ARG A 37 -10.35 -11.49 9.99
CA ARG A 37 -11.16 -11.30 8.78
C ARG A 37 -10.33 -11.14 7.51
N TYR A 38 -9.24 -10.37 7.59
CA TYR A 38 -8.49 -9.92 6.41
C TYR A 38 -7.07 -10.48 6.35
N GLY A 39 -6.52 -10.90 7.50
CA GLY A 39 -5.10 -11.23 7.62
C GLY A 39 -4.20 -9.99 7.62
N PRO A 40 -2.86 -10.20 7.66
CA PRO A 40 -1.90 -9.13 7.47
C PRO A 40 -1.92 -8.61 6.02
N GLY A 41 -1.50 -7.37 5.83
CA GLY A 41 -1.49 -6.72 4.52
C GLY A 41 -1.45 -5.21 4.62
N THR A 42 -1.44 -4.53 3.48
CA THR A 42 -1.36 -3.07 3.44
C THR A 42 -2.71 -2.42 3.25
N TYR A 43 -3.02 -1.44 4.09
CA TYR A 43 -4.13 -0.51 3.93
C TYR A 43 -3.68 0.69 3.09
N CYS A 44 -4.27 0.81 1.90
CA CYS A 44 -3.99 1.86 0.92
C CYS A 44 -2.51 1.99 0.49
N GLY A 45 -1.71 0.93 0.67
CA GLY A 45 -0.28 0.94 0.40
C GLY A 45 0.55 1.82 1.37
N LEU A 46 -0.06 2.41 2.40
CA LEU A 46 0.58 3.37 3.31
C LEU A 46 0.82 2.80 4.70
N LEU A 47 -0.08 1.94 5.18
CA LEU A 47 0.02 1.29 6.48
C LEU A 47 0.04 -0.22 6.28
N MET A 48 1.07 -0.90 6.77
CA MET A 48 1.11 -2.34 6.88
C MET A 48 0.49 -2.76 8.22
N ILE A 49 -0.42 -3.72 8.17
CA ILE A 49 -0.98 -4.38 9.35
C ILE A 49 -0.34 -5.75 9.42
N GLU A 50 0.28 -6.04 10.56
CA GLU A 50 1.15 -7.19 10.75
C GLU A 50 0.56 -8.13 11.80
N ARG A 51 1.13 -9.33 11.92
CA ARG A 51 0.94 -10.15 13.12
C ARG A 51 1.65 -9.46 14.29
N PRO A 52 1.19 -9.65 15.54
CA PRO A 52 1.82 -9.00 16.67
C PRO A 52 3.25 -9.54 16.87
N ASP A 53 4.22 -8.64 16.94
CA ASP A 53 5.65 -8.94 17.12
C ASP A 53 6.16 -8.29 18.43
N PRO A 54 6.45 -9.10 19.47
CA PRO A 54 6.94 -8.62 20.76
C PRO A 54 8.48 -8.51 20.82
N GLN A 55 9.17 -8.86 19.74
CA GLN A 55 10.63 -8.92 19.69
C GLN A 55 11.23 -7.78 18.86
N LEU A 56 10.48 -7.25 17.88
CA LEU A 56 11.01 -6.26 16.94
C LEU A 56 11.70 -5.08 17.64
N LEU A 57 11.01 -4.45 18.60
CA LEU A 57 11.51 -3.26 19.31
C LEU A 57 12.55 -3.55 20.40
N GLN A 58 12.75 -4.82 20.79
CA GLN A 58 13.79 -5.17 21.77
C GLN A 58 15.17 -4.77 21.26
N SER A 59 15.43 -4.99 19.97
CA SER A 59 16.68 -4.59 19.35
C SER A 59 16.87 -3.07 19.34
N TYR A 60 15.78 -2.29 19.28
CA TYR A 60 15.81 -0.83 19.20
C TYR A 60 15.99 -0.12 20.54
N ALA A 61 15.73 -0.82 21.66
CA ALA A 61 15.86 -0.27 23.01
C ALA A 61 17.26 0.30 23.30
N ASP A 62 18.29 -0.31 22.72
CA ASP A 62 19.69 0.09 22.93
C ASP A 62 20.19 1.18 21.94
N TYR A 63 19.42 1.50 20.88
CA TYR A 63 19.87 2.46 19.84
C TYR A 63 19.51 3.91 20.16
N GLU A 64 18.75 4.17 21.23
CA GLU A 64 18.34 5.53 21.66
C GLU A 64 17.74 6.39 20.53
N LEU A 65 16.98 5.78 19.60
CA LEU A 65 16.38 6.50 18.46
C LEU A 65 15.30 7.52 18.86
N TRP A 66 14.66 7.31 20.02
CA TRP A 66 13.58 8.16 20.53
C TRP A 66 13.93 8.73 21.89
N THR A 67 13.49 9.96 22.12
CA THR A 67 13.66 10.66 23.39
C THR A 67 12.57 10.23 24.38
N HIS A 68 12.98 9.77 25.56
CA HIS A 68 12.10 9.30 26.63
C HIS A 68 12.09 10.29 27.81
N ASP A 69 11.60 11.50 27.56
CA ASP A 69 11.41 12.54 28.59
C ASP A 69 10.07 12.39 29.32
N ASP A 70 9.75 13.33 30.22
CA ASP A 70 8.51 13.32 31.01
C ASP A 70 7.22 13.40 30.17
N ASN A 71 7.31 13.78 28.88
CA ASN A 71 6.17 13.85 27.96
C ASN A 71 6.03 12.60 27.09
N CYS A 72 7.04 11.72 27.10
CA CYS A 72 6.99 10.47 26.35
C CYS A 72 5.98 9.51 26.99
N PRO A 73 5.11 8.84 26.22
CA PRO A 73 4.10 7.92 26.76
C PRO A 73 4.69 6.65 27.37
N ILE A 74 5.98 6.37 27.11
CA ILE A 74 6.71 5.21 27.64
C ILE A 74 8.12 5.62 28.07
N THR A 75 8.72 4.80 28.91
CA THR A 75 10.14 4.86 29.28
C THR A 75 10.99 4.06 28.28
N ALA A 76 12.31 4.31 28.28
CA ALA A 76 13.24 3.56 27.43
C ALA A 76 13.21 2.05 27.71
N GLN A 77 12.98 1.63 28.96
CA GLN A 77 12.84 0.22 29.31
C GLN A 77 11.57 -0.39 28.68
N GLN A 78 10.45 0.33 28.73
CA GLN A 78 9.16 -0.12 28.19
C GLN A 78 9.17 -0.23 26.65
N LEU A 79 10.11 0.42 25.96
CA LEU A 79 10.26 0.28 24.50
C LEU A 79 10.47 -1.18 24.08
N GLY A 80 11.30 -1.93 24.83
CA GLY A 80 11.53 -3.35 24.57
C GLY A 80 10.34 -4.27 24.93
N GLU A 81 9.35 -3.74 25.64
CA GLU A 81 8.13 -4.45 26.04
C GLU A 81 6.97 -4.20 25.05
N CYS A 82 7.15 -3.27 24.11
CA CYS A 82 6.15 -2.92 23.12
C CYS A 82 5.97 -4.03 22.08
N VAL A 83 4.72 -4.30 21.72
CA VAL A 83 4.36 -5.24 20.65
C VAL A 83 4.01 -4.47 19.40
N VAL A 84 4.78 -4.66 18.33
CA VAL A 84 4.51 -4.05 17.03
C VAL A 84 3.37 -4.80 16.36
N ILE A 85 2.39 -4.06 15.85
CA ILE A 85 1.19 -4.60 15.18
C ILE A 85 1.06 -4.08 13.74
N GLY A 86 1.95 -3.20 13.34
CA GLY A 86 1.97 -2.62 12.00
C GLY A 86 3.10 -1.62 11.82
N SER A 87 3.25 -1.16 10.58
CA SER A 87 4.26 -0.20 10.18
C SER A 87 3.74 0.73 9.10
N SER A 88 4.43 1.85 8.85
CA SER A 88 4.13 2.77 7.76
C SER A 88 5.03 2.51 6.54
N ILE A 89 4.67 3.04 5.37
CA ILE A 89 5.54 3.03 4.18
C ILE A 89 6.87 3.76 4.40
N ASP A 90 6.89 4.74 5.32
CA ASP A 90 8.09 5.50 5.67
C ASP A 90 8.97 4.75 6.70
N GLY A 91 8.45 3.67 7.28
CA GLY A 91 9.14 2.80 8.23
C GLY A 91 8.90 3.18 9.70
N ASP A 92 7.81 3.88 9.99
CA ASP A 92 7.33 4.12 11.36
C ASP A 92 6.71 2.83 11.92
N PHE A 93 6.76 2.64 13.24
CA PHE A 93 6.09 1.52 13.89
C PHE A 93 4.79 1.94 14.57
N LEU A 94 3.79 1.07 14.45
CA LEU A 94 2.56 1.11 15.22
C LEU A 94 2.61 -0.03 16.24
N ALA A 95 2.63 0.31 17.52
CA ALA A 95 2.80 -0.65 18.61
C ALA A 95 1.74 -0.51 19.69
N ILE A 96 1.68 -1.51 20.57
CA ILE A 96 0.90 -1.49 21.80
C ILE A 96 1.82 -1.73 23.00
N HIS A 97 1.42 -1.19 24.14
CA HIS A 97 2.04 -1.48 25.42
C HIS A 97 0.94 -1.64 26.49
N PRO A 98 0.98 -2.66 27.37
CA PRO A 98 -0.12 -2.94 28.30
C PRO A 98 -0.48 -1.81 29.26
N GLN A 99 0.45 -0.89 29.51
CA GLN A 99 0.27 0.25 30.43
C GLN A 99 -0.08 1.56 29.73
N VAL A 100 -0.22 1.56 28.40
CA VAL A 100 -0.56 2.75 27.61
C VAL A 100 -1.96 2.60 27.04
N GLU A 101 -2.78 3.64 27.21
CA GLU A 101 -4.07 3.72 26.55
C GLU A 101 -3.89 4.10 25.07
N GLY A 102 -4.48 3.31 24.18
CA GLY A 102 -4.39 3.53 22.74
C GLY A 102 -3.22 2.77 22.09
N LEU A 103 -2.76 3.29 20.95
CA LEU A 103 -1.59 2.76 20.23
C LEU A 103 -0.42 3.73 20.36
N LEU A 104 0.79 3.20 20.29
CA LEU A 104 2.03 3.96 20.20
C LEU A 104 2.43 4.11 18.73
N TRP A 105 2.77 5.33 18.34
CA TRP A 105 3.38 5.64 17.05
C TRP A 105 4.83 6.01 17.28
N LEU A 106 5.73 5.21 16.72
CA LEU A 106 7.17 5.36 16.84
C LEU A 106 7.72 5.80 15.47
N PRO A 107 7.85 7.11 15.22
CA PRO A 107 8.22 7.61 13.92
C PRO A 107 9.70 7.35 13.61
N ARG A 108 10.02 7.00 12.37
CA ARG A 108 11.41 6.81 11.92
C ARG A 108 12.16 8.14 11.78
N HIS A 109 11.43 9.20 11.43
CA HIS A 109 12.00 10.51 11.08
C HIS A 109 11.79 11.58 12.16
N SER A 110 11.47 11.16 13.38
CA SER A 110 11.31 12.03 14.55
C SER A 110 11.72 11.25 15.81
N GLU A 111 12.21 11.96 16.81
CA GLU A 111 12.59 11.37 18.11
C GLU A 111 11.40 11.27 19.08
N ILE A 112 10.22 11.78 18.71
CA ILE A 112 9.05 11.90 19.59
C ILE A 112 8.07 10.76 19.34
N ILE A 113 7.90 9.89 20.33
CA ILE A 113 6.84 8.87 20.35
C ILE A 113 5.51 9.54 20.72
N THR A 114 4.45 9.24 19.98
CA THR A 114 3.11 9.78 20.25
C THR A 114 2.10 8.67 20.44
N THR A 115 0.94 8.99 21.04
CA THR A 115 -0.18 8.05 21.13
C THR A 115 -1.20 8.31 20.02
N LYS A 116 -1.82 7.23 19.54
CA LYS A 116 -2.94 7.25 18.59
C LYS A 116 -4.18 6.71 19.27
N THR A 117 -5.30 7.38 19.05
CA THR A 117 -6.58 6.98 19.64
C THR A 117 -7.05 5.66 19.04
N LEU A 118 -7.45 4.75 19.93
CA LEU A 118 -8.06 3.48 19.59
C LEU A 118 -9.41 3.37 20.27
N ASP A 119 -10.48 3.44 19.48
CA ASP A 119 -11.82 3.17 19.97
C ASP A 119 -12.14 1.69 19.75
N VAL A 120 -12.32 0.96 20.85
CA VAL A 120 -12.58 -0.48 20.83
C VAL A 120 -13.98 -0.85 20.33
N GLN A 121 -14.88 0.14 20.18
CA GLN A 121 -16.26 -0.07 19.73
C GLN A 121 -16.42 0.06 18.21
N VAL A 122 -15.41 0.55 17.50
CA VAL A 122 -15.44 0.74 16.04
C VAL A 122 -14.47 -0.22 15.33
N PRO A 123 -14.69 -0.49 14.03
CA PRO A 123 -13.75 -1.28 13.26
C PRO A 123 -12.35 -0.66 13.23
N PHE A 124 -11.31 -1.48 13.22
CA PHE A 124 -9.91 -1.01 13.22
C PHE A 124 -9.59 -0.06 12.05
N THR A 125 -10.31 -0.16 10.94
CA THR A 125 -10.19 0.76 9.81
C THR A 125 -10.43 2.22 10.20
N GLU A 126 -11.26 2.52 11.19
CA GLU A 126 -11.46 3.90 11.67
C GLU A 126 -10.19 4.44 12.35
N THR A 127 -9.49 3.60 13.12
CA THR A 127 -8.17 3.95 13.67
C THR A 127 -7.15 4.18 12.56
N LEU A 128 -7.14 3.34 11.51
CA LEU A 128 -6.28 3.53 10.35
C LEU A 128 -6.60 4.84 9.61
N GLU A 129 -7.88 5.22 9.47
CA GLU A 129 -8.27 6.49 8.86
C GLU A 129 -7.80 7.71 9.65
N HIS A 130 -7.82 7.65 10.98
CA HIS A 130 -7.28 8.71 11.81
C HIS A 130 -5.76 8.82 11.65
N ILE A 131 -5.04 7.69 11.70
CA ILE A 131 -3.59 7.67 11.48
C ILE A 131 -3.24 8.22 10.09
N LEU A 132 -3.97 7.81 9.04
CA LEU A 132 -3.75 8.33 7.69
C LEU A 132 -3.89 9.85 7.62
N ARG A 133 -4.91 10.41 8.28
CA ARG A 133 -5.17 11.84 8.29
C ARG A 133 -4.10 12.62 9.07
N ASP A 134 -3.68 12.09 10.20
CA ASP A 134 -2.77 12.76 11.11
C ASP A 134 -1.33 12.74 10.58
N GLU A 135 -0.89 11.60 10.03
CA GLU A 135 0.51 11.39 9.62
C GLU A 135 0.77 11.71 8.13
N PHE A 136 -0.22 11.50 7.26
CA PHE A 136 -0.07 11.72 5.81
C PHE A 136 -0.85 12.95 5.31
N GLY A 137 -1.50 13.68 6.24
CA GLY A 137 -2.20 14.92 5.97
C GLY A 137 -3.57 14.73 5.31
N LYS A 138 -4.06 15.79 4.66
CA LYS A 138 -5.36 15.75 3.95
C LYS A 138 -5.25 14.85 2.74
N MET A 139 -5.59 13.59 2.95
CA MET A 139 -5.93 12.69 1.89
C MET A 139 -7.27 13.15 1.31
N GLU A 140 -7.27 13.76 0.12
CA GLU A 140 -8.48 13.92 -0.71
C GLU A 140 -9.31 12.62 -0.66
N PRO A 141 -10.65 12.66 -0.78
CA PRO A 141 -11.46 11.46 -0.72
C PRO A 141 -11.04 10.48 -1.83
N PHE A 142 -10.14 9.57 -1.49
CA PHE A 142 -9.62 8.55 -2.37
C PHE A 142 -10.21 7.19 -1.95
N PRO A 143 -10.58 6.32 -2.91
CA PRO A 143 -11.13 5.02 -2.58
C PRO A 143 -10.17 4.20 -1.72
N ARG A 144 -10.64 3.78 -0.55
CA ARG A 144 -9.86 2.94 0.37
C ARG A 144 -9.79 1.51 -0.15
N TYR A 145 -8.60 0.93 -0.13
CA TYR A 145 -8.38 -0.45 -0.52
C TYR A 145 -7.45 -1.17 0.47
N PHE A 146 -7.57 -2.50 0.51
CA PHE A 146 -6.68 -3.36 1.26
C PHE A 146 -6.07 -4.43 0.35
N GLU A 147 -4.75 -4.55 0.45
CA GLU A 147 -3.97 -5.60 -0.20
C GLU A 147 -3.51 -6.60 0.84
N PRO A 148 -4.08 -7.81 0.86
CA PRO A 148 -3.55 -8.88 1.69
C PRO A 148 -2.09 -9.16 1.37
N LEU A 149 -1.35 -9.55 2.39
CA LEU A 149 -0.04 -10.14 2.21
C LEU A 149 -0.21 -11.47 1.47
N SER A 150 0.33 -11.53 0.27
CA SER A 150 0.43 -12.75 -0.53
C SER A 150 1.91 -12.97 -0.85
N PRO A 151 2.55 -14.05 -0.33
CA PRO A 151 3.97 -14.31 -0.56
C PRO A 151 4.27 -14.64 -2.02
N ASP A 152 3.26 -15.08 -2.77
CA ASP A 152 3.39 -15.51 -4.16
C ASP A 152 3.07 -14.38 -5.16
N LYS A 153 2.66 -13.20 -4.69
CA LYS A 153 2.32 -12.06 -5.55
C LYS A 153 3.53 -11.70 -6.41
N ALA A 154 3.32 -11.65 -7.72
CA ALA A 154 4.34 -11.37 -8.71
C ALA A 154 4.15 -9.98 -9.32
N ALA A 155 5.25 -9.45 -9.87
CA ALA A 155 5.26 -8.20 -10.61
C ALA A 155 5.92 -8.40 -11.98
N THR A 156 5.35 -7.78 -13.01
CA THR A 156 6.01 -7.59 -14.31
C THR A 156 6.15 -6.10 -14.55
N PHE A 157 7.38 -5.62 -14.66
CA PHE A 157 7.68 -4.22 -14.95
C PHE A 157 7.90 -4.02 -16.45
N LEU A 158 7.38 -2.92 -16.97
CA LEU A 158 7.49 -2.54 -18.37
C LEU A 158 7.91 -1.08 -18.51
N LEU A 159 8.69 -0.83 -19.55
CA LEU A 159 9.08 0.49 -20.00
C LEU A 159 8.21 0.88 -21.21
N PHE A 160 7.44 1.95 -21.06
CA PHE A 160 6.66 2.60 -22.11
C PHE A 160 7.56 3.53 -22.92
N ASN A 161 7.78 3.16 -24.19
CA ASN A 161 8.61 3.90 -25.15
C ASN A 161 7.79 4.15 -26.42
N PRO A 162 6.83 5.08 -26.40
CA PRO A 162 6.07 5.40 -27.59
C PRO A 162 6.98 6.03 -28.65
N PRO A 163 6.66 5.89 -29.95
CA PRO A 163 7.37 6.61 -30.99
C PRO A 163 7.28 8.12 -30.77
N ASP A 164 8.39 8.83 -30.99
CA ASP A 164 8.42 10.28 -30.87
C ASP A 164 7.40 10.91 -31.82
N THR A 165 6.48 11.72 -31.29
CA THR A 165 5.48 12.45 -32.11
C THR A 165 6.08 13.62 -32.89
N THR A 166 7.41 13.80 -32.88
CA THR A 166 8.12 14.86 -33.59
C THR A 166 8.30 14.59 -35.09
N GLU A 167 7.99 13.39 -35.60
CA GLU A 167 8.02 13.11 -37.04
C GLU A 167 6.82 13.72 -37.82
N ALA A 168 5.89 14.41 -37.16
CA ALA A 168 4.74 15.05 -37.81
C ALA A 168 5.06 16.42 -38.46
N TYR A 169 6.28 16.96 -38.31
CA TYR A 169 6.68 18.19 -39.01
C TYR A 169 7.68 17.91 -40.12
N ASN A 170 7.17 17.57 -41.31
CA ASN A 170 7.97 17.53 -42.53
C ASN A 170 7.99 18.94 -43.15
N PRO A 171 9.10 19.70 -43.09
CA PRO A 171 9.16 21.06 -43.65
C PRO A 171 8.97 21.12 -45.18
N ALA A 172 8.92 19.96 -45.85
CA ALA A 172 8.60 19.86 -47.28
C ALA A 172 7.10 20.00 -47.59
N HIS A 173 6.20 19.79 -46.62
CA HIS A 173 4.74 19.79 -46.84
C HIS A 173 3.97 20.55 -45.74
N PRO A 174 4.03 21.90 -45.72
CA PRO A 174 3.42 22.74 -44.68
C PRO A 174 1.87 22.76 -44.66
N ASN A 175 1.21 22.01 -45.55
CA ASN A 175 -0.25 22.01 -45.72
C ASN A 175 -0.92 20.67 -45.37
N GLU A 176 -0.17 19.65 -44.94
CA GLU A 176 -0.83 18.51 -44.29
C GLU A 176 -1.30 18.98 -42.91
N GLN A 177 -2.62 19.04 -42.76
CA GLN A 177 -3.30 19.41 -41.53
C GLN A 177 -2.59 18.72 -40.37
N ALA A 178 -2.19 19.50 -39.37
CA ALA A 178 -1.84 18.97 -38.07
C ALA A 178 -3.03 18.13 -37.59
N LEU A 179 -3.00 16.83 -37.88
CA LEU A 179 -3.81 15.84 -37.19
C LEU A 179 -3.58 16.13 -35.71
N ASP A 180 -4.65 16.23 -34.92
CA ASP A 180 -4.60 16.33 -33.47
C ASP A 180 -3.92 15.07 -32.91
N PHE A 181 -2.60 14.99 -33.06
CA PHE A 181 -1.76 13.99 -32.44
C PHE A 181 -1.70 14.38 -30.99
N THR A 182 -2.61 13.82 -30.19
CA THR A 182 -2.41 13.77 -28.75
C THR A 182 -1.08 13.06 -28.55
N PRO A 183 -0.06 13.70 -27.94
CA PRO A 183 1.23 13.07 -27.74
C PRO A 183 1.02 11.73 -27.04
N ALA A 184 1.69 10.68 -27.52
CA ALA A 184 1.62 9.39 -26.86
C ALA A 184 2.18 9.53 -25.44
N SER A 185 1.29 9.61 -24.46
CA SER A 185 1.62 9.77 -23.05
C SER A 185 1.15 8.56 -22.26
N ILE A 186 1.74 8.36 -21.09
CA ILE A 186 1.34 7.26 -20.21
C ILE A 186 -0.10 7.46 -19.69
N GLN A 187 -0.57 8.70 -19.58
CA GLN A 187 -1.96 9.01 -19.26
C GLN A 187 -2.90 8.57 -20.38
N ALA A 188 -2.54 8.85 -21.63
CA ALA A 188 -3.33 8.40 -22.78
C ALA A 188 -3.37 6.87 -22.87
N LEU A 189 -2.26 6.20 -22.56
CA LEU A 189 -2.20 4.75 -22.43
C LEU A 189 -3.13 4.24 -21.32
N ALA A 190 -3.09 4.82 -20.12
CA ALA A 190 -3.97 4.44 -19.02
C ALA A 190 -5.46 4.58 -19.41
N GLN A 191 -5.84 5.66 -20.10
CA GLN A 191 -7.23 5.83 -20.56
C GLN A 191 -7.63 4.78 -21.61
N ARG A 192 -6.73 4.40 -22.54
CA ARG A 192 -6.99 3.27 -23.46
C ARG A 192 -7.12 1.95 -22.72
N PHE A 193 -6.27 1.71 -21.72
CA PHE A 193 -6.38 0.55 -20.85
C PHE A 193 -7.74 0.49 -20.15
N LYS A 194 -8.22 1.61 -19.59
CA LYS A 194 -9.53 1.74 -18.94
C LYS A 194 -10.70 1.42 -19.87
N GLN A 195 -10.59 1.76 -21.16
CA GLN A 195 -11.60 1.45 -22.16
C GLN A 195 -11.59 -0.04 -22.57
N HIS A 196 -10.42 -0.68 -22.50
CA HIS A 196 -10.25 -2.07 -22.91
C HIS A 196 -10.57 -3.07 -21.79
N PHE A 197 -10.18 -2.75 -20.55
CA PHE A 197 -10.34 -3.63 -19.40
C PHE A 197 -11.33 -3.05 -18.38
N ALA A 198 -12.27 -3.88 -17.93
CA ALA A 198 -13.20 -3.52 -16.86
C ALA A 198 -12.51 -3.57 -15.49
N SER A 199 -11.88 -2.46 -15.08
CA SER A 199 -11.31 -2.33 -13.74
C SER A 199 -12.40 -2.28 -12.67
N ASN A 200 -12.22 -3.02 -11.57
CA ASN A 200 -13.14 -2.98 -10.42
C ASN A 200 -12.97 -1.70 -9.58
N LEU A 201 -11.76 -1.16 -9.54
CA LEU A 201 -11.44 0.10 -8.90
C LEU A 201 -10.40 0.87 -9.73
N TRP A 202 -10.57 2.18 -9.82
CA TRP A 202 -9.68 3.09 -10.53
C TRP A 202 -9.24 4.20 -9.58
N ILE A 203 -7.95 4.30 -9.31
CA ILE A 203 -7.35 5.38 -8.51
C ILE A 203 -6.39 6.15 -9.41
N GLU A 204 -6.54 7.46 -9.50
CA GLU A 204 -5.73 8.31 -10.37
C GLU A 204 -5.52 9.68 -9.72
N ASN A 205 -4.27 10.13 -9.71
CA ASN A 205 -3.88 11.49 -9.33
C ASN A 205 -2.76 11.99 -10.27
N GLU A 206 -2.12 13.11 -9.92
CA GLU A 206 -1.07 13.73 -10.73
C GLU A 206 0.21 12.87 -10.88
N HIS A 207 0.42 11.86 -10.03
CA HIS A 207 1.63 11.06 -9.98
C HIS A 207 1.44 9.58 -10.35
N ILE A 208 0.24 9.03 -10.16
CA ILE A 208 -0.01 7.61 -10.34
C ILE A 208 -1.42 7.35 -10.85
N CYS A 209 -1.55 6.31 -11.66
CA CYS A 209 -2.82 5.65 -11.93
C CYS A 209 -2.71 4.15 -11.58
N MET A 210 -3.71 3.62 -10.88
CA MET A 210 -3.85 2.20 -10.54
C MET A 210 -5.21 1.70 -10.99
N ALA A 211 -5.20 0.72 -11.90
CA ALA A 211 -6.38 0.02 -12.37
C ALA A 211 -6.44 -1.37 -11.70
N PHE A 212 -7.31 -1.52 -10.71
CA PHE A 212 -7.45 -2.77 -9.95
C PHE A 212 -8.37 -3.76 -10.66
N LEU A 213 -7.93 -5.02 -10.70
CA LEU A 213 -8.71 -6.13 -11.23
C LEU A 213 -8.69 -7.26 -10.20
N GLN A 214 -9.85 -7.56 -9.62
CA GLN A 214 -9.97 -8.56 -8.55
C GLN A 214 -9.65 -9.97 -9.07
N THR A 215 -9.96 -10.25 -10.34
CA THR A 215 -9.59 -11.51 -11.02
C THR A 215 -8.10 -11.63 -11.28
N LEU A 216 -7.37 -10.51 -11.34
CA LEU A 216 -5.91 -10.48 -11.37
C LEU A 216 -5.31 -10.70 -9.97
N GLY A 217 -6.10 -10.43 -8.93
CA GLY A 217 -5.65 -10.37 -7.53
C GLY A 217 -4.67 -9.22 -7.30
N GLY A 218 -4.79 -8.14 -8.09
CA GLY A 218 -3.82 -7.05 -8.13
C GLY A 218 -4.28 -5.89 -9.00
N TYR A 219 -3.34 -5.21 -9.64
CA TYR A 219 -3.59 -4.00 -10.41
C TYR A 219 -2.52 -3.77 -11.47
N VAL A 220 -2.87 -2.95 -12.46
CA VAL A 220 -1.91 -2.33 -13.37
C VAL A 220 -1.64 -0.91 -12.88
N ARG A 221 -0.36 -0.61 -12.61
CA ARG A 221 0.11 0.71 -12.20
C ARG A 221 0.74 1.43 -13.40
N PHE A 222 0.30 2.65 -13.64
CA PHE A 222 0.90 3.59 -14.57
C PHE A 222 1.58 4.71 -13.77
N ASN A 223 2.89 4.83 -13.91
CA ASN A 223 3.68 5.79 -13.16
C ASN A 223 3.73 7.14 -13.90
N TYR A 224 2.84 8.06 -13.53
CA TYR A 224 2.75 9.37 -14.19
C TYR A 224 3.90 10.31 -13.81
N ALA A 225 4.50 10.13 -12.62
CA ALA A 225 5.64 10.96 -12.18
C ALA A 225 6.86 10.81 -13.11
N TYR A 226 7.21 9.58 -13.49
CA TYR A 226 8.31 9.33 -14.43
C TYR A 226 7.86 9.19 -15.89
N GLY A 227 6.56 8.98 -16.12
CA GLY A 227 5.95 8.97 -17.44
C GLY A 227 6.27 7.74 -18.31
N ARG A 228 7.02 6.77 -17.79
CA ARG A 228 7.56 5.66 -18.59
C ARG A 228 7.40 4.27 -17.98
N GLU A 229 7.05 4.16 -16.71
CA GLU A 229 6.98 2.85 -16.07
C GLU A 229 5.52 2.36 -15.96
N VAL A 230 5.29 1.13 -16.38
CA VAL A 230 4.06 0.39 -16.13
C VAL A 230 4.40 -0.87 -15.34
N ALA A 231 3.61 -1.21 -14.32
CA ALA A 231 3.78 -2.45 -13.58
C ALA A 231 2.47 -3.24 -13.56
N ILE A 232 2.54 -4.54 -13.81
CA ILE A 232 1.43 -5.48 -13.62
C ILE A 232 1.71 -6.22 -12.32
N ILE A 233 0.89 -6.00 -11.31
CA ILE A 233 0.94 -6.71 -10.03
C ILE A 233 -0.17 -7.75 -10.03
N TYR A 234 0.16 -9.02 -9.81
CA TYR A 234 -0.78 -10.12 -10.01
C TYR A 234 -0.49 -11.34 -9.14
N GLU A 235 -1.51 -12.16 -8.93
CA GLU A 235 -1.36 -13.50 -8.34
C GLU A 235 -0.96 -14.51 -9.43
N PRO A 236 -0.07 -15.48 -9.16
CA PRO A 236 0.38 -16.44 -10.17
C PRO A 236 -0.74 -17.24 -10.84
N LYS A 237 -1.84 -17.48 -10.13
CA LYS A 237 -3.03 -18.16 -10.67
C LYS A 237 -3.75 -17.34 -11.76
N ALA A 238 -3.51 -16.03 -11.82
CA ALA A 238 -4.10 -15.12 -12.81
C ALA A 238 -3.21 -14.93 -14.06
N ILE A 239 -2.28 -15.85 -14.33
CA ILE A 239 -1.32 -15.74 -15.42
C ILE A 239 -1.97 -15.49 -16.80
N ALA A 240 -3.12 -16.12 -17.06
CA ALA A 240 -3.83 -15.93 -18.33
C ALA A 240 -4.30 -14.48 -18.54
N LEU A 241 -4.87 -13.85 -17.50
CA LEU A 241 -5.27 -12.44 -17.56
C LEU A 241 -4.05 -11.52 -17.59
N ARG A 242 -2.97 -11.87 -16.86
CA ARG A 242 -1.71 -11.14 -16.95
C ARG A 242 -1.15 -11.16 -18.37
N ASP A 243 -1.17 -12.29 -19.05
CA ASP A 243 -0.65 -12.41 -20.43
C ASP A 243 -1.49 -11.63 -21.43
N GLU A 244 -2.81 -11.56 -21.23
CA GLU A 244 -3.69 -10.69 -22.01
C GLU A 244 -3.35 -9.20 -21.81
N ILE A 245 -3.19 -8.78 -20.56
CA ILE A 245 -2.77 -7.41 -20.21
C ILE A 245 -1.40 -7.10 -20.80
N LEU A 246 -0.44 -8.01 -20.68
CA LEU A 246 0.90 -7.86 -21.22
C LEU A 246 0.87 -7.70 -22.75
N ALA A 247 0.11 -8.54 -23.45
CA ALA A 247 -0.03 -8.45 -24.90
C ALA A 247 -0.70 -7.14 -25.34
N PHE A 248 -1.66 -6.62 -24.57
CA PHE A 248 -2.23 -5.29 -24.81
C PHE A 248 -1.16 -4.20 -24.66
N LEU A 249 -0.43 -4.19 -23.53
CA LEU A 249 0.60 -3.18 -23.26
C LEU A 249 1.75 -3.23 -24.27
N GLN A 250 2.13 -4.41 -24.76
CA GLN A 250 3.16 -4.55 -25.81
C GLN A 250 2.74 -3.94 -27.14
N LYS A 251 1.46 -4.04 -27.51
CA LYS A 251 0.91 -3.34 -28.70
C LYS A 251 0.93 -1.82 -28.52
N GLU A 252 0.86 -1.38 -27.27
CA GLU A 252 0.92 0.02 -26.85
C GLU A 252 2.35 0.49 -26.53
N HIS A 253 3.37 -0.14 -27.14
CA HIS A 253 4.77 0.26 -27.03
C HIS A 253 5.41 0.11 -25.63
N CYS A 254 4.86 -0.75 -24.78
CA CYS A 254 5.51 -1.17 -23.54
C CYS A 254 6.40 -2.40 -23.76
N GLN A 255 7.60 -2.40 -23.20
CA GLN A 255 8.55 -3.52 -23.27
C GLN A 255 8.88 -4.00 -21.86
N VAL A 256 8.94 -5.32 -21.64
CA VAL A 256 9.32 -5.88 -20.34
C VAL A 256 10.75 -5.47 -20.00
N VAL A 257 10.95 -5.03 -18.77
CA VAL A 257 12.28 -4.79 -18.20
C VAL A 257 12.70 -6.08 -17.49
N GLU A 258 13.82 -6.65 -17.92
CA GLU A 258 14.47 -7.80 -17.25
C GLU A 258 15.29 -7.35 -16.03
#